data_AF-A0A5J5B004-F1
#
_entry.id   AF-A0A5J5B004-F1
#
_cell.length_a   1.000
_cell.length_b   1.000
_cell.length_c   1.000
_cell.angle_alpha   90.00
_cell.angle_beta   90.00
_cell.angle_gamma   90.00
#
_symmetry.space_group_name_H-M   'P 1'
#
loop_
_entity.id
_entity.type
_entity.pdbx_description
1 polymer ?
#
loop_
_entity_poly.entity_id
_entity_poly.type
_entity_poly.pdbx_seq_one_letter_code
_entity_poly.pdbx_strand_id
1 'polypeptide(L)'
;MTGEAVNPKAYPLADAQLTITILDLVQQAANYKQLKKGANEATKTLNRGISEFVVMAADTEPLEILLHLPLLAEDKNVPYVFVPSKQALGRACGVTRPVIAASVTSNEGSQLKSQIQQLKVPCHLISYYLHFMLLLSIFIQFDFALSFFFLV
;
A
#
# COMPACT_ATOMS: atom_id res chain seq x y z
N MET A 1 -22.17 -12.79 5.31
CA MET A 1 -21.04 -12.28 4.50
C MET A 1 -19.98 -11.86 5.50
N THR A 2 -19.02 -12.75 5.72
CA THR A 2 -18.12 -12.73 6.88
C THR A 2 -17.17 -11.54 6.79
N GLY A 3 -17.33 -10.57 7.69
CA GLY A 3 -16.30 -9.60 8.00
C GLY A 3 -15.13 -10.34 8.65
N GLU A 4 -14.18 -10.78 7.83
CA GLU A 4 -12.90 -11.26 8.35
C GLU A 4 -12.21 -10.06 8.99
N ALA A 5 -11.80 -10.24 10.25
CA ALA A 5 -11.18 -9.23 11.08
C ALA A 5 -9.94 -8.69 10.38
N VAL A 6 -10.08 -7.52 9.77
CA VAL A 6 -8.96 -6.84 9.11
C VAL A 6 -7.92 -6.56 10.20
N ASN A 7 -6.70 -7.06 10.00
CA ASN A 7 -5.66 -6.96 11.01
C ASN A 7 -5.38 -5.46 11.29
N PRO A 8 -5.42 -5.00 12.56
CA PRO A 8 -5.22 -3.59 12.89
C PRO A 8 -3.84 -3.04 12.47
N LYS A 9 -2.89 -3.93 12.12
CA LYS A 9 -1.57 -3.56 11.58
C LYS A 9 -1.59 -3.27 10.07
N ALA A 10 -2.66 -3.61 9.35
CA ALA A 10 -2.75 -3.41 7.90
C ALA A 10 -3.28 -2.00 7.59
N TYR A 11 -2.39 -1.01 7.69
CA TYR A 11 -2.67 0.39 7.36
C TYR A 11 -1.72 0.89 6.26
N PRO A 12 -2.20 1.63 5.25
CA PRO A 12 -3.57 2.12 5.04
C PRO A 12 -4.47 1.11 4.30
N LEU A 13 -5.68 0.91 4.81
CA LEU A 13 -6.70 0.03 4.21
C LEU A 13 -7.53 0.80 3.18
N ALA A 14 -7.68 0.24 1.98
CA ALA A 14 -8.57 0.79 0.96
C ALA A 14 -10.05 0.59 1.32
N ASP A 15 -10.87 1.62 1.11
CA ASP A 15 -12.33 1.50 1.18
C ASP A 15 -12.85 0.53 0.08
N ALA A 16 -14.09 0.07 0.19
CA ALA A 16 -14.67 -0.91 -0.73
C ALA A 16 -14.67 -0.41 -2.19
N GLN A 17 -15.02 0.86 -2.42
CA GLN A 17 -15.00 1.46 -3.76
C GLN A 17 -13.57 1.55 -4.33
N LEU A 18 -12.63 2.02 -3.50
CA LEU A 18 -11.22 2.11 -3.87
C LEU A 18 -10.63 0.73 -4.17
N THR A 19 -10.98 -0.27 -3.36
CA THR A 19 -10.53 -1.65 -3.54
C THR A 19 -10.92 -2.19 -4.92
N ILE A 20 -12.17 -1.97 -5.35
CA ILE A 20 -12.62 -2.39 -6.69
C ILE A 20 -11.79 -1.71 -7.77
N THR A 21 -11.61 -0.38 -7.69
CA THR A 21 -10.79 0.36 -8.67
C THR A 21 -9.33 -0.11 -8.73
N ILE A 22 -8.74 -0.45 -7.57
CA ILE A 22 -7.38 -0.97 -7.47
C ILE A 22 -7.30 -2.36 -8.12
N LEU A 23 -8.25 -3.25 -7.83
CA LEU A 23 -8.26 -4.61 -8.39
C LEU A 23 -8.45 -4.59 -9.91
N ASP A 24 -9.33 -3.72 -10.43
CA ASP A 24 -9.52 -3.54 -11.87
C ASP A 24 -8.24 -3.03 -12.54
N LEU A 25 -7.52 -2.09 -11.91
CA LEU A 25 -6.24 -1.61 -12.41
C LEU A 25 -5.19 -2.72 -12.39
N VAL A 26 -5.06 -3.46 -11.29
CA VAL A 26 -4.14 -4.59 -11.17
C VAL A 26 -4.42 -5.63 -12.26
N GLN A 27 -5.69 -5.88 -12.57
CA GLN A 27 -6.09 -6.79 -13.64
C GLN A 27 -5.67 -6.28 -15.02
N GLN A 28 -5.86 -4.99 -15.30
CA GLN A 28 -5.36 -4.39 -16.53
C GLN A 28 -3.83 -4.48 -16.60
N ALA A 29 -3.11 -4.12 -15.53
CA ALA A 29 -1.65 -4.20 -15.45
C ALA A 29 -1.13 -5.63 -15.66
N ALA A 30 -1.86 -6.65 -15.18
CA ALA A 30 -1.56 -8.05 -15.43
C ALA A 30 -1.62 -8.39 -16.94
N ASN A 31 -2.65 -7.91 -17.64
CA ASN A 31 -2.82 -8.12 -19.08
C ASN A 31 -1.69 -7.45 -19.89
N TYR A 32 -1.23 -6.27 -19.48
CA TYR A 32 -0.09 -5.59 -20.10
C TYR A 32 1.28 -6.11 -19.66
N LYS A 33 1.34 -7.18 -18.84
CA LYS A 33 2.58 -7.73 -18.26
C LYS A 33 3.41 -6.71 -17.47
N GLN A 34 2.76 -5.69 -16.91
CA GLN A 34 3.35 -4.62 -16.10
C GLN A 34 3.14 -4.85 -14.59
N LEU A 35 2.91 -6.11 -14.22
CA LEU A 35 2.64 -6.51 -12.85
C LEU A 35 3.65 -7.55 -12.39
N LYS A 36 4.25 -7.31 -11.22
CA LYS A 36 5.07 -8.26 -10.49
C LYS A 36 4.30 -8.77 -9.29
N LYS A 37 4.31 -10.09 -9.10
CA LYS A 37 3.44 -10.81 -8.17
C LYS A 37 4.29 -11.48 -7.09
N GLY A 38 3.91 -11.28 -5.84
CA GLY A 38 4.60 -11.79 -4.66
C GLY A 38 5.52 -10.77 -3.99
N ALA A 39 5.78 -10.98 -2.70
CA ALA A 39 6.57 -10.07 -1.87
C ALA A 39 8.01 -9.91 -2.40
N ASN A 40 8.71 -11.01 -2.69
CA ASN A 40 10.09 -10.98 -3.19
C ASN A 40 10.24 -10.19 -4.49
N GLU A 41 9.25 -10.29 -5.39
CA GLU A 41 9.28 -9.56 -6.65
C GLU A 41 8.96 -8.08 -6.46
N ALA A 42 8.05 -7.73 -5.54
CA ALA A 42 7.80 -6.35 -5.15
C ALA A 42 9.05 -5.70 -4.52
N THR A 43 9.80 -6.42 -3.69
CA THR A 43 11.07 -5.94 -3.12
C THR A 43 12.10 -5.67 -4.21
N LYS A 44 12.17 -6.52 -5.24
CA LYS A 44 13.07 -6.29 -6.40
C LYS A 44 12.69 -5.05 -7.21
N THR A 45 11.40 -4.83 -7.47
CA THR A 45 10.97 -3.65 -8.25
C THR A 45 11.18 -2.35 -7.48
N LEU A 46 10.96 -2.36 -6.16
CA LEU A 46 11.25 -1.25 -5.27
C LEU A 46 12.76 -0.92 -5.25
N ASN A 47 13.61 -1.92 -5.08
CA ASN A 47 15.07 -1.73 -5.10
C ASN A 47 15.58 -1.19 -6.45
N ARG A 48 14.95 -1.59 -7.55
CA ARG A 48 15.25 -1.10 -8.91
C ARG A 48 14.66 0.27 -9.22
N GLY A 49 13.76 0.80 -8.39
CA GLY A 49 13.10 2.09 -8.63
C GLY A 49 12.14 2.09 -9.82
N ILE A 50 11.63 0.92 -10.23
CA ILE A 50 10.68 0.78 -11.36
C ILE A 50 9.23 0.54 -10.88
N SER A 51 9.03 0.47 -9.57
CA SER A 51 7.71 0.26 -8.96
C SER A 51 6.98 1.60 -8.89
N GLU A 52 5.81 1.69 -9.52
CA GLU A 52 4.96 2.87 -9.43
C GLU A 52 4.06 2.81 -8.20
N PHE A 53 3.58 1.61 -7.85
CA PHE A 53 2.60 1.40 -6.80
C PHE A 53 2.64 -0.04 -6.30
N VAL A 54 2.40 -0.25 -4.99
CA VAL A 54 2.39 -1.56 -4.35
C VAL A 54 1.06 -1.84 -3.67
N VAL A 55 0.48 -3.00 -3.94
CA VAL A 55 -0.74 -3.50 -3.30
C VAL A 55 -0.39 -4.68 -2.41
N MET A 56 -0.86 -4.66 -1.17
CA MET A 56 -0.67 -5.73 -0.19
C MET A 56 -2.02 -6.25 0.29
N ALA A 57 -2.05 -7.49 0.77
CA ALA A 57 -3.26 -8.09 1.31
C ALA A 57 -3.25 -8.08 2.85
N ALA A 58 -4.35 -7.65 3.46
CA ALA A 58 -4.49 -7.54 4.91
C ALA A 58 -4.79 -8.88 5.61
N ASP A 59 -5.37 -9.85 4.90
CA ASP A 59 -5.68 -11.22 5.35
C ASP A 59 -4.46 -12.17 5.26
N THR A 60 -3.26 -11.61 5.18
CA THR A 60 -2.03 -12.40 5.08
C THR A 60 -1.63 -12.90 6.47
N GLU A 61 -1.39 -14.21 6.56
CA GLU A 61 -0.98 -14.86 7.79
C GLU A 61 0.23 -15.76 7.48
N PRO A 62 1.40 -15.50 8.08
CA PRO A 62 1.75 -14.41 9.01
C PRO A 62 1.96 -13.05 8.32
N LEU A 63 1.52 -11.96 8.96
CA LEU A 63 1.63 -10.59 8.42
C LEU A 63 3.09 -10.08 8.45
N GLU A 64 3.92 -10.66 9.31
CA GLU A 64 5.33 -10.32 9.49
C GLU A 64 6.13 -10.42 8.18
N ILE A 65 5.70 -11.28 7.25
CA ILE A 65 6.33 -11.44 5.94
C ILE A 65 6.19 -10.17 5.10
N LEU A 66 5.14 -9.36 5.29
CA LEU A 66 4.90 -8.15 4.50
C LEU A 66 5.50 -6.89 5.12
N LEU A 67 5.90 -6.91 6.39
CA LEU A 67 6.33 -5.71 7.12
C LEU A 67 7.56 -5.01 6.50
N HIS A 68 8.39 -5.72 5.75
CA HIS A 68 9.53 -5.12 5.06
C HIS A 68 9.14 -4.28 3.83
N LEU A 69 7.98 -4.50 3.23
CA LEU A 69 7.54 -3.80 2.03
C LEU A 69 7.15 -2.33 2.31
N PRO A 70 6.34 -2.00 3.32
CA PRO A 70 6.03 -0.62 3.67
C PRO A 70 7.28 0.21 3.96
N LEU A 71 8.23 -0.31 4.76
CA LEU A 71 9.48 0.41 5.05
C LEU A 71 10.25 0.73 3.76
N LEU A 72 10.41 -0.26 2.87
CA LEU A 72 11.14 -0.05 1.63
C LEU A 72 10.39 0.88 0.65
N ALA A 73 9.06 0.85 0.68
CA ALA A 73 8.22 1.74 -0.10
C ALA A 73 8.35 3.20 0.38
N GLU A 74 8.43 3.43 1.69
CA GLU A 74 8.68 4.76 2.28
C GLU A 74 10.06 5.30 1.91
N ASP A 75 11.12 4.49 2.04
CA ASP A 75 12.48 4.88 1.64
C ASP A 75 12.59 5.31 0.17
N LYS A 76 11.74 4.72 -0.69
CA LYS A 76 11.69 4.99 -2.13
C LYS A 76 10.59 5.96 -2.54
N ASN A 77 9.81 6.49 -1.58
CA ASN A 77 8.63 7.32 -1.82
C ASN A 77 7.63 6.69 -2.80
N VAL A 78 7.46 5.36 -2.74
CA VAL A 78 6.50 4.63 -3.58
C VAL A 78 5.20 4.43 -2.80
N PRO A 79 4.04 4.79 -3.38
CA PRO A 79 2.75 4.62 -2.73
C PRO A 79 2.40 3.13 -2.54
N TYR A 80 1.79 2.82 -1.40
CA TYR A 80 1.34 1.47 -1.06
C TYR A 80 -0.06 1.45 -0.43
N VAL A 81 -0.80 0.36 -0.65
CA VAL A 81 -2.15 0.18 -0.07
C VAL A 81 -2.40 -1.25 0.37
N PHE A 82 -3.24 -1.43 1.39
CA PHE A 82 -3.76 -2.72 1.79
C PHE A 82 -5.17 -2.95 1.23
N VAL A 83 -5.38 -4.13 0.68
CA VAL A 83 -6.66 -4.68 0.22
C VAL A 83 -7.10 -5.75 1.21
N PRO A 84 -8.39 -5.85 1.55
CA PRO A 84 -8.86 -6.80 2.57
C PRO A 84 -8.59 -8.28 2.24
N SER A 85 -8.58 -8.68 0.95
CA SER A 85 -8.49 -10.09 0.55
C SER A 85 -7.36 -10.42 -0.44
N LYS A 86 -6.48 -11.38 -0.07
CA LYS A 86 -5.43 -11.97 -0.93
C LYS A 86 -5.99 -12.82 -2.04
N GLN A 87 -7.18 -13.39 -1.86
CA GLN A 87 -7.85 -14.17 -2.91
C GLN A 87 -8.36 -13.27 -4.03
N ALA A 88 -8.98 -12.14 -3.67
CA ALA A 88 -9.42 -11.14 -4.64
C ALA A 88 -8.23 -10.58 -5.43
N LEU A 89 -7.12 -10.28 -4.74
CA LEU A 89 -5.88 -9.83 -5.38
C LEU A 89 -5.30 -10.88 -6.33
N GLY A 90 -5.28 -12.17 -5.94
CA GLY A 90 -4.84 -13.26 -6.80
C GLY A 90 -5.67 -13.38 -8.09
N ARG A 91 -6.99 -13.27 -7.99
CA ARG A 91 -7.89 -13.28 -9.15
C ARG A 91 -7.63 -12.10 -10.09
N ALA A 92 -7.47 -10.89 -9.54
CA ALA A 92 -7.12 -9.71 -10.34
C ALA A 92 -5.76 -9.89 -11.04
N CYS A 93 -4.79 -10.52 -10.38
CA CYS A 93 -3.48 -10.85 -10.94
C CYS A 93 -3.50 -11.94 -12.04
N GLY A 94 -4.67 -12.53 -12.34
CA GLY A 94 -4.83 -13.63 -13.29
C GLY A 94 -4.24 -14.96 -12.80
N VAL A 95 -4.17 -15.16 -11.48
CA VAL A 95 -3.63 -16.39 -10.87
C VAL A 95 -4.67 -17.07 -9.98
N THR A 96 -4.66 -18.41 -9.98
CA THR A 96 -5.54 -19.22 -9.12
C THR A 96 -5.05 -19.29 -7.68
N ARG A 97 -3.78 -18.99 -7.44
CA ARG A 97 -3.18 -18.97 -6.10
C ARG A 97 -3.37 -17.61 -5.44
N PRO A 98 -3.56 -17.55 -4.10
CA PRO A 98 -3.62 -16.28 -3.38
C PRO A 98 -2.32 -15.50 -3.55
N VAL A 99 -2.44 -14.17 -3.68
CA VAL A 99 -1.31 -13.25 -3.82
C VAL A 99 -1.32 -12.29 -2.64
N ILE A 100 -0.21 -12.22 -1.92
CA ILE A 100 -0.07 -11.40 -0.72
C ILE A 100 0.41 -9.98 -1.02
N ALA A 101 1.13 -9.80 -2.12
CA ALA A 101 1.68 -8.52 -2.56
C ALA A 101 1.79 -8.49 -4.08
N ALA A 102 1.54 -7.34 -4.67
CA ALA A 102 1.71 -7.08 -6.09
C ALA A 102 2.30 -5.68 -6.30
N SER A 103 3.24 -5.56 -7.23
CA SER A 103 3.85 -4.29 -7.61
C SER A 103 3.53 -4.00 -9.08
N VAL A 104 2.98 -2.82 -9.32
CA VAL A 104 2.73 -2.29 -10.66
C VAL A 104 3.99 -1.54 -11.10
N THR A 105 4.54 -1.89 -12.24
CA THR A 105 5.76 -1.27 -12.78
C THR A 105 5.46 -0.19 -13.80
N SER A 106 6.34 0.80 -13.91
CA SER A 106 6.25 1.85 -14.92
C SER A 106 6.41 1.29 -16.32
N ASN A 107 5.55 1.70 -17.25
CA ASN A 107 5.79 1.52 -18.67
C ASN A 107 5.21 2.71 -19.42
N GLU A 108 6.08 3.38 -20.19
CA GLU A 108 5.82 4.65 -20.85
C GLU A 108 4.80 4.55 -21.99
N GLY A 109 4.52 3.33 -22.49
CA GLY A 109 3.52 3.10 -23.54
C GLY A 109 2.11 2.72 -23.06
N SER A 110 1.84 2.71 -21.74
CA SER A 110 0.56 2.24 -21.22
C SER A 110 -0.48 3.35 -21.03
N GLN A 111 -1.72 3.12 -21.49
CA GLN A 111 -2.88 3.97 -21.19
C GLN A 111 -3.24 3.98 -19.69
N LEU A 112 -2.60 3.13 -18.88
CA LEU A 112 -2.82 3.00 -17.44
C LEU A 112 -2.14 4.09 -16.61
N LYS A 113 -1.21 4.86 -17.20
CA LYS A 113 -0.44 5.87 -16.46
C LYS A 113 -1.35 6.93 -15.81
N SER A 114 -2.42 7.35 -16.48
CA SER A 114 -3.39 8.32 -15.94
C SER A 114 -4.17 7.76 -14.75
N GLN A 115 -4.62 6.50 -14.84
CA GLN A 115 -5.33 5.82 -13.76
C GLN A 115 -4.41 5.57 -12.55
N ILE A 116 -3.16 5.17 -12.81
CA ILE A 116 -2.15 5.01 -11.75
C ILE A 116 -1.91 6.35 -11.06
N GLN A 117 -1.71 7.43 -11.80
CA GLN A 117 -1.54 8.77 -11.23
C GLN A 117 -2.74 9.22 -10.39
N GLN A 118 -3.97 8.94 -10.84
CA GLN A 118 -5.18 9.24 -10.07
C GLN A 118 -5.25 8.46 -8.75
N LEU A 119 -4.75 7.22 -8.69
CA LEU A 119 -4.66 6.43 -7.45
C LEU A 119 -3.44 6.79 -6.58
N LYS A 120 -2.38 7.34 -7.16
CA LYS A 120 -1.20 7.83 -6.42
C LYS A 120 -1.54 8.99 -5.51
N VAL A 121 -2.40 9.91 -5.95
CA VAL A 121 -2.79 11.11 -5.19
C VAL A 121 -3.42 10.77 -3.83
N PRO A 122 -4.47 9.93 -3.73
CA PRO A 122 -5.05 9.58 -2.44
C PRO A 122 -4.07 8.76 -1.58
N CYS A 123 -3.24 7.90 -2.17
CA CYS A 123 -2.27 7.11 -1.41
C CYS A 123 -1.14 7.95 -0.79
N HIS A 124 -0.58 8.91 -1.54
CA HIS A 124 0.37 9.87 -0.98
C HIS A 124 -0.29 10.74 0.10
N LEU A 125 -1.52 11.22 -0.11
CA LEU A 125 -2.22 12.00 0.92
C LEU A 125 -2.36 11.21 2.22
N ILE A 126 -2.70 9.93 2.17
CA ILE A 126 -2.84 9.09 3.37
C ILE A 126 -1.48 8.90 4.06
N SER A 127 -0.40 8.69 3.30
CA SER A 127 0.96 8.58 3.86
C SER A 127 1.45 9.89 4.49
N TYR A 128 1.29 11.04 3.81
CA TYR A 128 1.65 12.35 4.33
C TYR A 128 0.77 12.78 5.51
N TYR A 129 -0.51 12.45 5.51
CA TYR A 129 -1.41 12.75 6.62
C TYR A 129 -1.05 11.91 7.86
N LEU A 130 -0.65 10.64 7.68
CA LEU A 130 -0.13 9.82 8.79
C LEU A 130 1.18 10.40 9.34
N HIS A 131 2.13 10.74 8.47
CA HIS A 131 3.39 11.37 8.89
C HIS A 131 3.14 12.69 9.62
N PHE A 132 2.25 13.53 9.09
CA PHE A 132 1.85 14.79 9.70
C PHE A 132 1.11 14.60 11.02
N MET A 133 0.19 13.63 11.14
CA MET A 133 -0.56 13.37 12.36
C MET A 133 0.33 12.76 13.47
N LEU A 134 1.31 11.94 13.08
CA LEU A 134 2.32 11.41 14.01
C LEU A 134 3.26 12.52 14.49
N LEU A 135 3.67 13.42 13.60
CA LEU A 135 4.45 14.61 13.95
C LEU A 135 3.65 15.57 14.84
N LEU A 136 2.35 15.76 14.57
CA LEU A 136 1.45 16.60 15.36
C LEU A 136 1.25 16.03 16.77
N SER A 137 1.09 14.71 16.90
CA SER A 137 0.96 14.05 18.21
C SER A 137 2.27 14.08 19.00
N ILE A 138 3.42 13.93 18.36
CA ILE A 138 4.73 14.16 18.99
C ILE A 138 4.87 15.63 19.44
N PHE A 139 4.45 16.59 18.61
CA PHE A 139 4.52 18.02 18.92
C PHE A 139 3.61 18.39 20.10
N ILE A 140 2.36 17.89 20.12
CA ILE A 140 1.43 18.08 21.24
C ILE A 140 2.00 17.47 22.53
N GLN A 141 2.62 16.29 22.45
CA GLN A 141 3.20 15.65 23.63
C GLN A 141 4.44 16.40 24.15
N PHE A 142 5.19 17.05 23.26
CA PHE A 142 6.32 17.93 23.62
C PHE A 142 5.85 19.23 24.26
N ASP A 143 4.80 19.87 23.74
CA ASP A 143 4.19 21.08 24.32
C ASP A 143 3.57 20.81 25.70
N PHE A 144 2.91 19.65 25.87
CA PHE A 144 2.34 19.24 27.15
C PHE A 144 3.42 18.92 28.19
N ALA A 145 4.53 18.30 27.77
CA ALA A 145 5.68 18.07 28.63
C ALA A 145 6.40 19.37 29.05
N LEU A 146 6.50 20.36 28.14
CA LEU A 146 7.09 21.67 28.44
C LEU A 146 6.21 22.48 29.41
N SER A 147 4.88 22.41 29.25
CA SER A 147 3.93 23.07 30.16
C SER A 147 3.99 22.50 31.58
N PHE A 148 4.31 21.20 31.74
CA PHE A 148 4.52 20.59 33.06
C PHE A 148 5.87 20.97 33.70
N PHE A 149 6.89 21.25 32.89
CA PHE A 149 8.21 21.66 33.37
C PHE A 149 8.27 23.13 33.81
N PHE A 150 7.36 23.98 33.33
CA PHE A 150 7.22 25.38 33.76
C PHE A 150 6.27 25.59 34.96
N LEU A 151 5.60 24.53 35.44
CA LEU A 151 4.65 24.59 36.55
C LEU A 151 5.20 24.00 37.88
N VAL A 152 6.50 23.71 37.94
CA VAL A 152 7.26 23.34 39.15
C VAL A 152 8.41 24.32 39.30
#